data_AF-A0A3R6RE49-F1
#
_entry.id   AF-A0A3R6RE49-F1
#
_cell.length_a   1.000
_cell.length_b   1.000
_cell.length_c   1.000
_cell.angle_alpha   90.00
_cell.angle_beta   90.00
_cell.angle_gamma   90.00
#
_symmetry.space_group_name_H-M   'P 1'
#
loop_
_entity.id
_entity.type
_entity.pdbx_description
1 polymer ?
#
loop_
_entity_poly.entity_id
_entity_poly.type
_entity_poly.pdbx_seq_one_letter_code
_entity_poly.pdbx_strand_id
1 'polypeptide(L)'
;MDILEHIKSLYPTFTRKQRSIADYLISNPEDICYVTLAQLSQQVGASELTLLRFCEKIGCSSFLELKDKFRDYTQHMIKLLSAPTYFLPEQTVANDADKESLLRDICIQESVTVTDFFAAVNLADIMTAASLIQKSQRIFIFAHDISKTLGEFLSARLQLLNFHAVLIDLDDLAQTQQFLQQLTKEDLAIFFSFPKYYYPIGSIAKKAIEKAGSLLAITDNVTSPVAQCCSHLLLCQTSTRMFYNSLTVPMALLNLLASCLVIDMVPASEREEFIDTLPS
;
A
#
# COMPACT_ATOMS: atom_id res chain seq x y z
N MET A 1 11.48 9.27 24.31
CA MET A 1 10.62 10.33 23.78
C MET A 1 10.82 10.34 22.29
N ASP A 2 9.77 10.05 21.52
CA ASP A 2 9.87 10.09 20.06
C ASP A 2 9.91 11.53 19.53
N ILE A 3 10.12 11.69 18.22
CA ILE A 3 10.24 13.02 17.60
C ILE A 3 8.95 13.84 17.71
N LEU A 4 7.77 13.22 17.66
CA LEU A 4 6.51 13.95 17.79
C LEU A 4 6.28 14.41 19.23
N GLU A 5 6.53 13.55 20.20
CA GLU A 5 6.51 13.92 21.62
C GLU A 5 7.49 15.06 21.91
N HIS A 6 8.69 15.01 21.31
CA HIS A 6 9.68 16.07 21.44
C HIS A 6 9.18 17.40 20.87
N ILE A 7 8.66 17.40 19.64
CA ILE A 7 8.11 18.60 18.99
C ILE A 7 6.94 19.17 19.82
N LYS A 8 6.03 18.31 20.31
CA LYS A 8 4.91 18.72 21.17
C LYS A 8 5.39 19.34 22.48
N SER A 9 6.46 18.81 23.08
CA SER A 9 7.04 19.36 24.32
C SER A 9 7.61 20.77 24.13
N LEU A 10 8.20 21.04 22.97
CA LEU A 10 8.78 22.34 22.62
C LEU A 10 7.76 23.32 22.04
N TYR A 11 6.58 22.85 21.63
CA TYR A 11 5.54 23.63 20.97
C TYR A 11 5.19 24.97 21.64
N PRO A 12 5.07 25.06 22.98
CA PRO A 12 4.80 26.34 23.65
C PRO A 12 5.87 27.41 23.37
N THR A 13 7.11 26.99 23.14
CA THR A 13 8.27 27.86 22.91
C THR A 13 8.42 28.34 21.46
N PHE A 14 7.64 27.78 20.54
CA PHE A 14 7.74 28.09 19.12
C PHE A 14 7.11 29.45 18.77
N THR A 15 7.78 30.20 17.91
CA THR A 15 7.22 31.37 17.23
C THR A 15 6.06 30.97 16.30
N ARG A 16 5.26 31.93 15.84
CA ARG A 16 4.14 31.67 14.93
C ARG A 16 4.54 30.87 13.68
N LYS A 17 5.67 31.20 13.04
CA LYS A 17 6.16 30.44 11.87
C LYS A 17 6.61 29.03 12.24
N GLN A 18 7.28 28.87 13.38
CA GLN A 18 7.72 27.55 13.86
C GLN A 18 6.55 26.66 14.27
N ARG A 19 5.46 27.23 14.81
CA ARG A 19 4.22 26.50 15.06
C ARG A 19 3.61 25.97 13.77
N SER A 20 3.52 26.79 12.73
CA SER A 20 3.04 26.34 11.41
C SER A 20 3.86 25.18 10.84
N ILE A 21 5.18 25.19 11.04
CA ILE A 21 6.05 24.06 10.67
C ILE A 21 5.70 22.85 11.54
N ALA A 22 5.69 23.00 12.86
CA ALA A 22 5.39 21.92 13.80
C ALA A 22 4.02 21.28 13.56
N ASP A 23 2.98 22.09 13.31
CA ASP A 23 1.62 21.63 13.00
C ASP A 23 1.63 20.75 11.75
N TYR A 24 2.30 21.20 10.68
CA TYR A 24 2.44 20.40 9.46
C TYR A 24 3.13 19.07 9.74
N LEU A 25 4.23 19.07 10.50
CA LEU A 25 5.00 17.85 10.80
C LEU A 25 4.21 16.87 11.69
N ILE A 26 3.43 17.39 12.64
CA ILE A 26 2.58 16.58 13.54
C ILE A 26 1.42 15.96 12.78
N SER A 27 0.79 16.71 11.87
CA SER A 27 -0.35 16.24 11.09
C SER A 27 0.06 15.29 9.96
N ASN A 28 1.28 15.43 9.43
CA ASN A 28 1.75 14.67 8.27
C ASN A 28 3.12 14.02 8.55
N PRO A 29 3.23 13.17 9.60
CA PRO A 29 4.50 12.57 10.00
C PRO A 29 5.07 11.67 8.89
N GLU A 30 4.17 11.09 8.09
CA GLU A 30 4.53 10.20 6.99
C GLU A 30 5.14 10.91 5.77
N ASP A 31 4.66 12.11 5.47
CA ASP A 31 5.02 12.86 4.27
C ASP A 31 6.46 13.38 4.29
N ILE A 32 6.97 13.69 5.47
CA ILE A 32 8.27 14.34 5.68
C ILE A 32 9.40 13.56 5.04
N CYS A 33 9.33 12.23 5.10
CA CYS A 33 10.37 11.36 4.58
C CYS A 33 10.49 11.42 3.04
N TYR A 34 9.50 11.98 2.35
CA TYR A 34 9.38 11.93 0.89
C TYR A 34 9.36 13.31 0.23
N VAL A 35 9.33 14.38 1.02
CA VAL A 35 9.48 15.75 0.52
C VAL A 35 10.93 16.20 0.56
N THR A 36 11.29 17.07 -0.38
CA THR A 36 12.51 17.86 -0.36
C THR A 36 12.34 19.07 0.57
N LEU A 37 13.45 19.68 0.97
CA LEU A 37 13.43 20.91 1.77
C LEU A 37 12.66 22.03 1.03
N ALA A 38 12.85 22.13 -0.29
CA ALA A 38 12.17 23.10 -1.15
C ALA A 38 10.66 22.86 -1.21
N GLN A 39 10.22 21.61 -1.36
CA GLN A 39 8.79 21.27 -1.34
C GLN A 39 8.15 21.58 0.02
N LEU A 40 8.82 21.21 1.12
CA LEU A 40 8.32 21.52 2.46
C LEU A 40 8.25 23.04 2.70
N SER A 41 9.26 23.78 2.24
CA SER A 41 9.31 25.24 2.29
C SER A 41 8.09 25.88 1.64
N GLN A 42 7.70 25.39 0.46
CA GLN A 42 6.49 25.84 -0.22
C GLN A 42 5.21 25.46 0.54
N GLN A 43 5.10 24.22 1.03
CA GLN A 43 3.91 23.73 1.73
C GLN A 43 3.60 24.49 3.02
N VAL A 44 4.63 24.84 3.80
CA VAL A 44 4.46 25.52 5.09
C VAL A 44 4.63 27.04 5.01
N GLY A 45 4.93 27.60 3.83
CA GLY A 45 5.11 29.04 3.63
C GLY A 45 6.31 29.62 4.41
N ALA A 46 7.36 28.83 4.63
CA ALA A 46 8.57 29.25 5.34
C ALA A 46 9.79 29.11 4.44
N SER A 47 10.80 29.99 4.58
CA SER A 47 12.04 29.85 3.81
C SER A 47 12.81 28.60 4.23
N GLU A 48 13.61 28.03 3.32
CA GLU A 48 14.48 26.88 3.63
C GLU A 48 15.39 27.15 4.84
N LEU A 49 15.94 28.37 4.97
CA LEU A 49 16.73 28.77 6.14
C LEU A 49 15.91 28.73 7.44
N THR A 50 14.62 29.08 7.38
CA THR A 50 13.72 29.00 8.56
C THR A 50 13.49 27.54 8.96
N LEU A 51 13.36 26.63 7.98
CA LEU A 51 13.24 25.20 8.23
C LEU A 51 14.51 24.61 8.84
N LEU A 52 15.70 24.98 8.33
CA LEU A 52 16.97 24.53 8.90
C LEU A 52 17.15 25.01 10.35
N ARG A 53 16.82 26.28 10.64
CA ARG A 53 16.81 26.80 12.02
C ARG A 53 15.77 26.10 12.91
N PHE A 54 14.65 25.66 12.34
CA PHE A 54 13.68 24.86 13.07
C PHE A 54 14.25 23.47 13.41
N CYS A 55 14.91 22.79 12.47
CA CYS A 55 15.62 21.53 12.73
C CYS A 55 16.60 21.67 13.91
N GLU A 56 17.45 22.70 13.89
CA GLU A 56 18.40 22.96 14.98
C GLU A 56 17.69 23.15 16.33
N LYS A 57 16.58 23.89 16.34
CA LYS A 57 15.77 24.16 17.54
C LYS A 57 15.19 22.90 18.18
N ILE A 58 14.89 21.87 17.38
CA ILE A 58 14.37 20.57 17.84
C ILE A 58 15.47 19.49 17.93
N GLY A 59 16.74 19.90 17.94
CA GLY A 59 17.87 19.00 18.14
C GLY A 59 18.18 18.10 16.95
N CYS A 60 17.88 18.55 15.73
CA CYS A 60 18.31 17.92 14.48
C CYS A 60 19.38 18.79 13.80
N SER A 61 20.54 18.22 13.53
CA SER A 61 21.67 18.89 12.85
C SER A 61 21.41 19.22 11.38
N SER A 62 20.43 18.55 10.76
CA SER A 62 20.08 18.75 9.35
C SER A 62 18.62 18.38 9.06
N PHE A 63 18.13 18.77 7.89
CA PHE A 63 16.84 18.29 7.39
C PHE A 63 16.85 16.77 7.14
N LEU A 64 18.00 16.20 6.77
CA LEU A 64 18.13 14.74 6.60
C LEU A 64 17.94 14.01 7.93
N GLU A 65 18.57 14.49 9.01
CA GLU A 65 18.39 13.90 10.35
C GLU A 65 16.94 14.01 10.83
N LEU A 66 16.25 15.12 10.52
CA LEU A 66 14.81 15.24 10.80
C LEU A 66 14.02 14.13 10.09
N LYS A 67 14.28 13.91 8.79
CA LYS A 67 13.65 12.84 8.01
C LYS A 67 13.92 11.46 8.61
N ASP A 68 15.15 11.21 9.05
CA ASP A 68 15.52 9.94 9.68
C ASP A 68 14.75 9.71 10.98
N LYS A 69 14.65 10.71 11.86
CA LYS A 69 13.85 10.59 13.11
C LYS A 69 12.36 10.36 12.85
N PHE A 70 11.80 11.00 11.83
CA PHE A 70 10.41 10.76 11.42
C PHE A 70 10.22 9.37 10.82
N ARG A 71 11.19 8.88 10.04
CA ARG A 71 11.20 7.51 9.53
C ARG A 71 11.23 6.49 10.67
N ASP A 72 12.05 6.71 11.69
CA ASP A 72 12.12 5.81 12.85
C ASP A 72 10.79 5.79 13.64
N TYR A 73 10.19 6.96 13.85
CA TYR A 73 8.88 7.09 14.50
C TYR A 73 7.79 6.34 13.74
N THR A 74 7.67 6.55 12.44
CA THR A 74 6.61 5.93 11.63
C THR A 74 6.84 4.44 11.41
N GLN A 75 8.10 3.99 11.26
CA GLN A 75 8.43 2.57 11.27
C GLN A 75 8.05 1.90 12.59
N HIS A 76 8.22 2.58 13.73
CA HIS A 76 7.74 2.08 15.01
C HIS A 76 6.20 1.96 15.03
N MET A 77 5.47 2.93 14.49
CA MET A 77 4.01 2.86 14.37
C MET A 77 3.54 1.73 13.46
N ILE A 78 4.21 1.53 12.32
CA ILE A 78 3.94 0.39 11.44
C ILE A 78 4.19 -0.92 12.16
N LYS A 79 5.23 -1.06 13.00
CA LYS A 79 5.43 -2.30 13.79
C LYS A 79 4.24 -2.60 14.71
N LEU A 80 3.55 -1.59 15.24
CA LEU A 80 2.34 -1.79 16.03
C LEU A 80 1.14 -2.21 15.17
N LEU A 81 0.99 -1.64 13.98
CA LEU A 81 -0.09 -1.98 13.03
C LEU A 81 0.13 -3.31 12.32
N SER A 82 1.38 -3.64 12.05
CA SER A 82 1.87 -4.82 11.34
C SER A 82 2.46 -5.84 12.31
N ALA A 83 1.88 -5.98 13.51
CA ALA A 83 2.35 -6.93 14.52
C ALA A 83 2.68 -8.25 13.81
N PRO A 84 3.96 -8.64 13.73
CA PRO A 84 4.36 -9.70 12.85
C PRO A 84 3.75 -10.99 13.36
N THR A 85 2.74 -11.49 12.66
CA THR A 85 2.27 -12.87 12.78
C THR A 85 3.26 -13.83 12.11
N TYR A 86 4.55 -13.49 12.08
CA TYR A 86 5.61 -14.40 11.68
C TYR A 86 5.88 -15.29 12.88
N PHE A 87 5.18 -16.42 12.91
CA PHE A 87 5.46 -17.47 13.88
C PHE A 87 6.66 -18.27 13.38
N LEU A 88 7.88 -17.75 13.53
CA LEU A 88 9.05 -18.63 13.48
C LEU A 88 8.82 -19.70 14.55
N PRO A 89 8.57 -20.97 14.19
CA PRO A 89 8.33 -21.98 15.19
C PRO A 89 9.61 -22.08 16.02
N GLU A 90 9.49 -22.05 17.35
CA GLU A 90 10.61 -22.35 18.26
C GLU A 90 11.12 -23.80 18.07
N GLN A 91 10.36 -24.63 17.33
CA GLN A 91 10.76 -25.98 17.00
C GLN A 91 12.04 -25.98 16.18
N THR A 92 13.12 -26.41 16.83
CA THR A 92 14.39 -26.72 16.17
C THR A 92 14.15 -27.83 15.16
N VAL A 93 14.21 -27.51 13.87
CA VAL A 93 14.24 -28.50 12.79
C VAL A 93 15.56 -29.27 12.92
N ALA A 94 15.51 -30.46 13.53
CA ALA A 94 16.71 -31.22 13.87
C ALA A 94 17.07 -32.24 12.78
N ASN A 95 16.10 -32.68 11.98
CA ASN A 95 16.27 -33.64 10.89
C ASN A 95 15.27 -33.38 9.74
N ASP A 96 15.39 -34.17 8.66
CA ASP A 96 14.52 -34.01 7.48
C ASP A 96 13.06 -34.46 7.72
N ALA A 97 12.79 -35.36 8.67
CA ALA A 97 11.42 -35.73 9.03
C ALA A 97 10.69 -34.58 9.75
N ASP A 98 11.38 -33.84 10.62
CA ASP A 98 10.84 -32.63 11.26
C ASP A 98 10.54 -31.56 10.21
N LYS A 99 11.44 -31.40 9.22
CA LYS A 99 11.25 -30.47 8.09
C LYS A 99 10.03 -30.87 7.26
N GLU A 100 9.88 -32.15 6.92
CA GLU A 100 8.72 -32.66 6.19
C GLU A 100 7.42 -32.40 6.95
N SER A 101 7.40 -32.65 8.27
CA SER A 101 6.23 -32.39 9.12
C SER A 101 5.85 -30.90 9.09
N LEU A 102 6.83 -30.00 9.23
CA LEU A 102 6.57 -28.55 9.19
C LEU A 102 6.03 -28.11 7.82
N LEU A 103 6.57 -28.65 6.72
CA LEU A 103 6.06 -28.36 5.37
C LEU A 103 4.62 -28.87 5.19
N ARG A 104 4.28 -30.04 5.72
CA ARG A 104 2.91 -30.57 5.72
C ARG A 104 1.95 -29.67 6.50
N ASP A 105 2.38 -29.17 7.67
CA ASP A 105 1.57 -28.22 8.46
C ASP A 105 1.32 -26.91 7.71
N ILE A 106 2.32 -26.41 6.97
CA ILE A 106 2.17 -25.23 6.11
C ILE A 106 1.16 -25.51 4.99
N CYS A 107 1.24 -26.66 4.31
CA CYS A 107 0.27 -27.02 3.28
C CYS A 107 -1.18 -27.07 3.82
N ILE A 108 -1.38 -27.67 5.00
CA ILE A 108 -2.69 -27.73 5.66
C ILE A 108 -3.17 -26.31 5.98
N GLN A 109 -2.31 -25.48 6.57
CA GLN A 109 -2.67 -24.11 6.93
C GLN A 109 -3.03 -23.25 5.72
N GLU A 110 -2.25 -23.28 4.64
CA GLU A 110 -2.57 -22.55 3.40
C GLU A 110 -3.92 -23.02 2.83
N SER A 111 -4.17 -24.33 2.83
CA SER A 111 -5.45 -24.90 2.36
C SER A 111 -6.64 -24.42 3.17
N VAL A 112 -6.53 -24.40 4.51
CA VAL A 112 -7.56 -23.88 5.42
C VAL A 112 -7.76 -22.38 5.18
N THR A 113 -6.68 -21.62 5.09
CA THR A 113 -6.72 -20.16 4.91
C THR A 113 -7.44 -19.77 3.62
N VAL A 114 -7.19 -20.49 2.51
CA VAL A 114 -7.92 -20.29 1.25
C VAL A 114 -9.39 -20.67 1.38
N THR A 115 -9.69 -21.79 2.04
CA THR A 115 -11.07 -22.26 2.24
C THR A 115 -11.88 -21.25 3.04
N ASP A 116 -11.32 -20.75 4.14
CA ASP A 116 -11.93 -19.75 5.01
C ASP A 116 -12.16 -18.43 4.25
N PHE A 117 -11.18 -18.02 3.43
CA PHE A 117 -11.34 -16.85 2.57
C PHE A 117 -12.52 -17.01 1.61
N PHE A 118 -12.64 -18.13 0.89
CA PHE A 118 -13.76 -18.33 -0.04
C PHE A 118 -15.11 -18.43 0.67
N ALA A 119 -15.15 -18.90 1.92
CA ALA A 119 -16.37 -18.92 2.72
C ALA A 119 -16.79 -17.52 3.20
N ALA A 120 -15.83 -16.63 3.43
CA ALA A 120 -16.07 -15.31 4.02
C ALA A 120 -16.11 -14.15 3.00
N VAL A 121 -15.56 -14.34 1.81
CA VAL A 121 -15.41 -13.26 0.82
C VAL A 121 -16.77 -12.72 0.37
N ASN A 122 -16.93 -11.40 0.46
CA ASN A 122 -18.12 -10.73 -0.04
C ASN A 122 -18.02 -10.52 -1.55
N LEU A 123 -18.75 -11.32 -2.32
CA LEU A 123 -18.76 -11.22 -3.78
C LEU A 123 -19.31 -9.88 -4.30
N ALA A 124 -20.17 -9.19 -3.53
CA ALA A 124 -20.64 -7.86 -3.90
C ALA A 124 -19.52 -6.81 -3.88
N ASP A 125 -18.53 -6.97 -3.00
CA ASP A 125 -17.36 -6.10 -2.98
C ASP A 125 -16.48 -6.37 -4.21
N ILE A 126 -16.36 -7.62 -4.66
CA ILE A 126 -15.64 -7.96 -5.90
C ILE A 126 -16.34 -7.34 -7.11
N MET A 127 -17.66 -7.48 -7.21
CA MET A 127 -18.45 -6.88 -8.30
C MET A 127 -18.34 -5.34 -8.31
N THR A 128 -18.32 -4.72 -7.13
CA THR A 128 -18.11 -3.27 -7.00
C THR A 128 -16.71 -2.86 -7.50
N ALA A 129 -15.67 -3.59 -7.13
CA ALA A 129 -14.32 -3.36 -7.62
C ALA A 129 -14.21 -3.53 -9.14
N ALA A 130 -14.84 -4.57 -9.71
CA ALA A 130 -14.91 -4.78 -11.15
C ALA A 130 -15.61 -3.60 -11.86
N SER A 131 -16.69 -3.06 -11.27
CA SER A 131 -17.38 -1.88 -11.80
C SER A 131 -16.50 -0.62 -11.79
N LEU A 132 -15.69 -0.42 -10.74
CA LEU A 132 -14.74 0.70 -10.69
C LEU A 132 -13.68 0.60 -11.79
N ILE A 133 -13.15 -0.60 -12.03
CA ILE A 133 -12.20 -0.88 -13.11
C ILE A 133 -12.83 -0.56 -14.47
N GLN A 134 -14.04 -1.08 -14.74
CA GLN A 134 -14.74 -0.89 -16.02
C GLN A 134 -15.04 0.58 -16.34
N LYS A 135 -15.31 1.40 -15.32
CA LYS A 135 -15.64 2.83 -15.50
C LYS A 135 -14.41 3.73 -15.65
N SER A 136 -13.22 3.23 -15.34
CA SER A 136 -11.99 4.01 -15.37
C SER A 136 -11.37 4.03 -16.77
N GLN A 137 -10.78 5.17 -17.15
CA GLN A 137 -10.05 5.27 -18.42
C GLN A 137 -8.63 4.71 -18.33
N ARG A 138 -7.96 4.94 -17.20
CA ARG A 138 -6.63 4.41 -16.91
C ARG A 138 -6.58 3.91 -15.47
N ILE A 139 -5.77 2.89 -15.26
CA ILE A 139 -5.62 2.20 -13.99
C ILE A 139 -4.16 2.29 -13.57
N PHE A 140 -3.90 2.94 -12.44
CA PHE A 140 -2.57 3.07 -11.87
C PHE A 140 -2.45 2.16 -10.66
N ILE A 141 -1.60 1.15 -10.75
CA ILE A 141 -1.41 0.14 -9.71
C ILE A 141 -0.15 0.50 -8.93
N PHE A 142 -0.29 0.85 -7.67
CA PHE A 142 0.80 1.19 -6.77
C PHE A 142 1.14 -0.02 -5.89
N ALA A 143 2.38 -0.50 -6.02
CA ALA A 143 2.85 -1.66 -5.26
C ALA A 143 4.32 -1.50 -4.85
N HIS A 144 4.70 -2.16 -3.75
CA HIS A 144 6.05 -2.17 -3.20
C HIS A 144 6.50 -3.60 -2.95
N ASP A 145 7.80 -3.88 -3.16
CA ASP A 145 8.44 -5.16 -2.84
C ASP A 145 7.64 -6.36 -3.41
N ILE A 146 7.41 -7.41 -2.62
CA ILE A 146 6.70 -8.63 -3.05
C ILE A 146 5.27 -8.38 -3.55
N SER A 147 4.64 -7.25 -3.19
CA SER A 147 3.30 -6.90 -3.70
C SER A 147 3.34 -6.53 -5.18
N LYS A 148 4.52 -6.23 -5.75
CA LYS A 148 4.68 -5.99 -7.20
C LYS A 148 4.27 -7.20 -8.01
N THR A 149 4.50 -8.42 -7.51
CA THR A 149 4.02 -9.66 -8.17
C THR A 149 2.51 -9.67 -8.36
N LEU A 150 1.74 -9.17 -7.39
CA LEU A 150 0.28 -9.03 -7.51
C LEU A 150 -0.11 -7.94 -8.51
N GLY A 151 0.63 -6.83 -8.51
CA GLY A 151 0.42 -5.73 -9.44
C GLY A 151 0.72 -6.09 -10.89
N GLU A 152 1.83 -6.80 -11.14
CA GLU A 152 2.20 -7.34 -12.45
C GLU A 152 1.14 -8.32 -12.96
N PHE A 153 0.71 -9.26 -12.10
CA PHE A 153 -0.36 -10.20 -12.43
C PHE A 153 -1.65 -9.48 -12.81
N LEU A 154 -2.12 -8.54 -11.99
CA LEU A 154 -3.34 -7.80 -12.26
C LEU A 154 -3.21 -6.94 -13.53
N SER A 155 -2.08 -6.25 -13.71
CA SER A 155 -1.80 -5.45 -14.91
C SER A 155 -1.89 -6.31 -16.17
N ALA A 156 -1.27 -7.49 -16.16
CA ALA A 156 -1.32 -8.42 -17.29
C ALA A 156 -2.76 -8.87 -17.59
N ARG A 157 -3.55 -9.24 -16.57
CA ARG A 157 -4.96 -9.61 -16.74
C ARG A 157 -5.81 -8.48 -17.31
N LEU A 158 -5.59 -7.27 -16.83
CA LEU A 158 -6.32 -6.08 -17.30
C LEU A 158 -5.97 -5.73 -18.76
N GLN A 159 -4.70 -5.87 -19.14
CA GLN A 159 -4.25 -5.62 -20.52
C GLN A 159 -4.87 -6.63 -21.52
N LEU A 160 -5.04 -7.90 -21.12
CA LEU A 160 -5.77 -8.89 -21.93
C LEU A 160 -7.25 -8.50 -22.18
N LEU A 161 -7.82 -7.69 -21.29
CA LEU A 161 -9.17 -7.15 -21.40
C LEU A 161 -9.18 -5.74 -22.02
N ASN A 162 -8.08 -5.33 -22.65
CA ASN A 162 -7.88 -4.02 -23.29
C ASN A 162 -7.97 -2.80 -22.35
N PHE A 163 -7.77 -2.99 -21.04
CA PHE A 163 -7.63 -1.87 -20.12
C PHE A 163 -6.22 -1.28 -20.17
N HIS A 164 -6.14 0.04 -20.03
CA HIS A 164 -4.87 0.74 -19.84
C HIS A 164 -4.44 0.70 -18.38
N ALA A 165 -3.74 -0.38 -17.99
CA ALA A 165 -3.16 -0.57 -16.66
C ALA A 165 -1.65 -0.33 -16.64
N VAL A 166 -1.18 0.44 -15.66
CA VAL A 166 0.24 0.77 -15.44
C VAL A 166 0.62 0.45 -14.00
N LEU A 167 1.63 -0.40 -13.83
CA LEU A 167 2.26 -0.66 -12.54
C LEU A 167 3.26 0.45 -12.21
N ILE A 168 3.20 0.94 -10.97
CA ILE A 168 4.09 1.94 -10.40
C ILE A 168 4.84 1.28 -9.26
N ASP A 169 6.17 1.25 -9.39
CA ASP A 169 7.06 0.77 -8.34
C ASP A 169 7.25 1.87 -7.30
N LEU A 170 6.75 1.63 -6.08
CA LEU A 170 6.88 2.57 -4.98
C LEU A 170 8.32 2.72 -4.47
N ASP A 171 9.24 1.82 -4.86
CA ASP A 171 10.67 1.99 -4.61
C ASP A 171 11.26 3.20 -5.37
N ASP A 172 10.70 3.54 -6.53
CA ASP A 172 11.07 4.72 -7.30
C ASP A 172 10.20 5.92 -6.92
N LEU A 173 10.66 6.68 -5.93
CA LEU A 173 9.96 7.89 -5.46
C LEU A 173 9.79 8.94 -6.55
N ALA A 174 10.77 9.11 -7.44
CA ALA A 174 10.72 10.15 -8.47
C ALA A 174 9.63 9.81 -9.49
N GLN A 175 9.61 8.55 -9.93
CA GLN A 175 8.55 8.02 -10.79
C GLN A 175 7.18 8.08 -10.11
N THR A 176 7.10 7.67 -8.83
CA THR A 176 5.86 7.74 -8.04
C THR A 176 5.31 9.17 -8.02
N GLN A 177 6.14 10.18 -7.74
CA GLN A 177 5.72 11.59 -7.75
C GLN A 177 5.27 12.06 -9.13
N GLN A 178 5.95 11.63 -10.19
CA GLN A 178 5.56 11.95 -11.56
C GLN A 178 4.15 11.39 -11.88
N PHE A 179 3.87 10.12 -11.57
CA PHE A 179 2.55 9.54 -11.83
C PHE A 179 1.45 10.14 -10.97
N LEU A 180 1.72 10.44 -9.69
CA LEU A 180 0.78 11.18 -8.84
C LEU A 180 0.42 12.55 -9.44
N GLN A 181 1.31 13.17 -10.23
CA GLN A 181 1.00 14.43 -10.93
C GLN A 181 0.13 14.23 -12.17
N GLN A 182 0.15 13.05 -12.78
CA GLN A 182 -0.58 12.73 -14.00
C GLN A 182 -2.00 12.19 -13.76
N LEU A 183 -2.34 11.83 -12.52
CA LEU A 183 -3.68 11.37 -12.15
C LEU A 183 -4.76 12.42 -12.40
N THR A 184 -5.92 11.95 -12.83
CA THR A 184 -7.13 12.72 -13.14
C THR A 184 -8.37 12.04 -12.57
N LYS A 185 -9.52 12.73 -12.61
CA LYS A 185 -10.80 12.21 -12.10
C LYS A 185 -11.39 11.04 -12.89
N GLU A 186 -10.78 10.70 -14.03
CA GLU A 186 -11.19 9.59 -14.88
C GLU A 186 -10.38 8.30 -14.59
N ASP A 187 -9.39 8.41 -13.70
CA ASP A 187 -8.48 7.31 -13.38
C ASP A 187 -8.89 6.57 -12.10
N LEU A 188 -8.54 5.28 -12.05
CA LEU A 188 -8.57 4.45 -10.85
C LEU A 188 -7.15 4.26 -10.32
N ALA A 189 -6.94 4.52 -9.03
CA ALA A 189 -5.73 4.14 -8.33
C ALA A 189 -5.97 2.83 -7.55
N ILE A 190 -5.13 1.81 -7.76
CA ILE A 190 -5.18 0.54 -7.02
C ILE A 190 -3.95 0.47 -6.13
N PHE A 191 -4.12 0.16 -4.84
CA PHE A 191 -3.03 0.04 -3.89
C PHE A 191 -3.02 -1.35 -3.26
N PHE A 192 -1.86 -2.01 -3.30
CA PHE A 192 -1.59 -3.19 -2.48
C PHE A 192 -0.86 -2.77 -1.20
N SER A 193 -1.49 -2.97 -0.05
CA SER A 193 -0.94 -2.57 1.24
C SER A 193 -0.99 -3.75 2.21
N PHE A 194 0.09 -4.51 2.34
CA PHE A 194 0.16 -5.66 3.24
C PHE A 194 1.29 -5.51 4.27
N PRO A 195 1.21 -6.17 5.45
CA PRO A 195 2.24 -6.12 6.49
C PRO A 195 3.58 -6.69 6.01
N LYS A 196 4.74 -6.16 6.35
CA LYS A 196 4.98 -4.89 7.03
C LYS A 196 4.63 -3.76 6.05
N TYR A 197 3.63 -2.95 6.39
CA TYR A 197 3.12 -1.94 5.47
C TYR A 197 4.24 -1.04 4.98
N TYR A 198 4.32 -0.83 3.66
CA TYR A 198 5.31 0.06 3.09
C TYR A 198 5.07 1.46 3.61
N TYR A 199 6.12 2.04 4.19
CA TYR A 199 6.12 3.46 4.47
C TYR A 199 6.59 4.19 3.23
N PRO A 200 5.83 5.16 2.67
CA PRO A 200 4.78 5.99 3.25
C PRO A 200 3.42 5.76 2.56
N ILE A 201 3.02 4.50 2.35
CA ILE A 201 1.95 4.16 1.40
C ILE A 201 0.63 4.89 1.67
N GLY A 202 0.29 5.16 2.95
CA GLY A 202 -0.91 5.91 3.32
C GLY A 202 -0.90 7.35 2.79
N SER A 203 0.24 8.03 2.88
CA SER A 203 0.39 9.39 2.33
C SER A 203 0.37 9.44 0.81
N ILE A 204 0.93 8.42 0.15
CA ILE A 204 0.86 8.28 -1.31
C ILE A 204 -0.60 8.05 -1.74
N ALA A 205 -1.33 7.20 -1.03
CA ALA A 205 -2.76 6.96 -1.27
C ALA A 205 -3.61 8.21 -1.09
N LYS A 206 -3.36 9.01 -0.03
CA LYS A 206 -4.02 10.31 0.18
C LYS A 206 -3.81 11.27 -0.99
N LYS A 207 -2.56 11.42 -1.45
CA LYS A 207 -2.24 12.27 -2.61
C LYS A 207 -2.86 11.73 -3.91
N ALA A 208 -2.96 10.41 -4.05
CA ALA A 208 -3.59 9.80 -5.21
C ALA A 208 -5.09 10.12 -5.26
N ILE A 209 -5.83 9.92 -4.17
CA ILE A 209 -7.29 10.13 -4.16
C ILE A 209 -7.70 11.61 -4.30
N GLU A 210 -6.84 12.55 -3.92
CA GLU A 210 -7.07 13.98 -4.20
C GLU A 210 -7.30 14.24 -5.69
N LYS A 211 -6.64 13.48 -6.57
CA LYS A 211 -6.68 13.67 -8.03
C LYS A 211 -7.45 12.58 -8.78
N ALA A 212 -7.28 11.31 -8.39
CA ALA A 212 -7.98 10.18 -8.96
C ALA A 212 -9.50 10.29 -8.79
N GLY A 213 -10.25 9.59 -9.64
CA GLY A 213 -11.71 9.50 -9.53
C GLY A 213 -12.13 8.54 -8.41
N SER A 214 -11.37 7.46 -8.24
CA SER A 214 -11.56 6.49 -7.16
C SER A 214 -10.25 5.80 -6.76
N LEU A 215 -10.24 5.21 -5.57
CA LEU A 215 -9.14 4.42 -5.05
C LEU A 215 -9.63 3.06 -4.56
N LEU A 216 -9.07 1.98 -5.10
CA LEU A 216 -9.28 0.61 -4.66
C LEU A 216 -8.11 0.17 -3.78
N ALA A 217 -8.37 -0.15 -2.53
CA ALA A 217 -7.36 -0.72 -1.62
C ALA A 217 -7.52 -2.23 -1.53
N ILE A 218 -6.41 -2.95 -1.66
CA ILE A 218 -6.33 -4.40 -1.45
C ILE A 218 -5.33 -4.64 -0.31
N THR A 219 -5.81 -5.16 0.82
CA THR A 219 -5.07 -5.21 2.08
C THR A 219 -5.59 -6.32 2.99
N ASP A 220 -4.90 -6.58 4.09
CA ASP A 220 -5.27 -7.58 5.09
C ASP A 220 -6.23 -7.05 6.16
N ASN A 221 -6.26 -5.73 6.39
CA ASN A 221 -6.98 -5.15 7.52
C ASN A 221 -7.59 -3.77 7.20
N VAL A 222 -8.76 -3.49 7.77
CA VAL A 222 -9.46 -2.18 7.72
C VAL A 222 -8.68 -1.04 8.37
N THR A 223 -7.69 -1.36 9.20
CA THR A 223 -6.80 -0.38 9.86
C THR A 223 -5.51 -0.12 9.09
N SER A 224 -5.34 -0.73 7.90
CA SER A 224 -4.14 -0.50 7.09
C SER A 224 -4.03 0.98 6.65
N PRO A 225 -2.81 1.49 6.38
CA PRO A 225 -2.60 2.90 6.08
C PRO A 225 -3.41 3.44 4.88
N VAL A 226 -3.76 2.56 3.93
CA VAL A 226 -4.51 2.92 2.72
C VAL A 226 -6.03 2.84 2.95
N ALA A 227 -6.50 1.94 3.81
CA ALA A 227 -7.92 1.65 4.00
C ALA A 227 -8.75 2.87 4.44
N GLN A 228 -8.15 3.84 5.13
CA GLN A 228 -8.85 5.04 5.61
C GLN A 228 -9.24 6.03 4.52
N CYS A 229 -8.64 5.95 3.33
CA CYS A 229 -8.84 6.93 2.26
C CYS A 229 -9.30 6.30 0.94
N CYS A 230 -9.55 4.99 0.92
CA CYS A 230 -10.02 4.30 -0.27
C CYS A 230 -11.51 4.53 -0.53
N SER A 231 -11.89 4.54 -1.81
CA SER A 231 -13.29 4.51 -2.24
C SER A 231 -13.90 3.12 -2.05
N HIS A 232 -13.09 2.08 -2.19
CA HIS A 232 -13.51 0.70 -2.01
C HIS A 232 -12.37 -0.17 -1.46
N LEU A 233 -12.72 -1.15 -0.63
CA LEU A 233 -11.77 -1.97 0.11
C LEU A 233 -12.02 -3.46 -0.18
N LEU A 234 -10.97 -4.17 -0.57
CA LEU A 234 -10.95 -5.63 -0.63
C LEU A 234 -10.00 -6.16 0.43
N LEU A 235 -10.51 -7.06 1.27
CA LEU A 235 -9.76 -7.68 2.35
C LEU A 235 -9.31 -9.09 1.97
N CYS A 236 -8.01 -9.36 2.10
CA CYS A 236 -7.43 -10.69 1.97
C CYS A 236 -6.23 -10.85 2.91
N GLN A 237 -6.21 -11.93 3.68
CA GLN A 237 -5.12 -12.19 4.62
C GLN A 237 -3.84 -12.62 3.89
N THR A 238 -2.70 -12.18 4.41
CA THR A 238 -1.37 -12.59 3.93
C THR A 238 -0.53 -13.29 5.00
N SER A 239 -1.08 -13.47 6.20
CA SER A 239 -0.37 -14.10 7.31
C SER A 239 -0.05 -15.56 6.98
N THR A 240 1.20 -15.95 7.16
CA THR A 240 1.64 -17.34 7.08
C THR A 240 2.51 -17.67 8.29
N ARG A 241 2.76 -18.97 8.52
CA ARG A 241 3.55 -19.41 9.67
C ARG A 241 5.02 -19.05 9.51
N MET A 242 5.60 -19.29 8.33
CA MET A 242 7.05 -19.42 8.21
C MET A 242 7.74 -18.26 7.48
N PHE A 243 7.35 -17.97 6.23
CA PHE A 243 8.16 -17.15 5.34
C PHE A 243 7.36 -16.01 4.69
N TYR A 244 7.59 -14.79 5.19
CA TYR A 244 7.05 -13.54 4.66
C TYR A 244 5.53 -13.60 4.42
N ASN A 245 4.97 -12.72 3.61
CA ASN A 245 3.54 -12.77 3.29
C ASN A 245 3.22 -13.89 2.31
N SER A 246 2.21 -14.71 2.62
CA SER A 246 1.61 -15.59 1.62
C SER A 246 0.83 -14.76 0.60
N LEU A 247 1.06 -15.04 -0.68
CA LEU A 247 0.34 -14.43 -1.80
C LEU A 247 -0.85 -15.28 -2.26
N THR A 248 -1.09 -16.46 -1.67
CA THR A 248 -2.11 -17.41 -2.14
C THR A 248 -3.50 -16.78 -2.17
N VAL A 249 -3.94 -16.19 -1.05
CA VAL A 249 -5.27 -15.57 -0.95
C VAL A 249 -5.38 -14.28 -1.78
N PRO A 250 -4.42 -13.34 -1.73
CA PRO A 250 -4.44 -12.20 -2.66
C PRO A 250 -4.52 -12.63 -4.13
N MET A 251 -3.78 -13.66 -4.54
CA MET A 251 -3.84 -14.16 -5.91
C MET A 251 -5.21 -14.77 -6.24
N ALA A 252 -5.82 -15.49 -5.30
CA ALA A 252 -7.18 -16.02 -5.47
C ALA A 252 -8.21 -14.89 -5.63
N LEU A 253 -8.13 -13.83 -4.80
CA LEU A 253 -8.95 -12.62 -4.92
C LEU A 253 -8.80 -11.99 -6.32
N LEU A 254 -7.57 -11.81 -6.81
CA LEU A 254 -7.33 -11.21 -8.12
C LEU A 254 -7.86 -12.08 -9.26
N ASN A 255 -7.81 -13.41 -9.13
CA ASN A 255 -8.45 -14.31 -10.08
C ASN A 255 -9.98 -14.16 -10.09
N LEU A 256 -10.61 -14.02 -8.93
CA LEU A 256 -12.06 -13.75 -8.84
C LEU A 256 -12.41 -12.41 -9.49
N LEU A 257 -11.61 -11.37 -9.22
CA LEU A 257 -11.79 -10.04 -9.82
C LEU A 257 -11.66 -10.08 -11.34
N ALA A 258 -10.61 -10.71 -11.87
CA ALA A 258 -10.42 -10.88 -13.31
C ALA A 258 -11.54 -11.71 -13.95
N SER A 259 -12.01 -12.77 -13.27
CA SER A 259 -13.14 -13.58 -13.73
C SER A 259 -14.45 -12.78 -13.77
N CYS A 260 -14.68 -11.92 -12.77
CA CYS A 260 -15.83 -11.02 -12.74
C CYS A 260 -15.80 -10.05 -13.93
N LEU A 261 -14.63 -9.48 -14.24
CA LEU A 261 -14.48 -8.60 -15.41
C LEU A 261 -14.79 -9.33 -16.72
N VAL A 262 -14.32 -10.57 -16.89
CA VAL A 262 -14.64 -11.39 -18.07
C VAL A 262 -16.15 -11.68 -18.14
N ILE A 263 -16.79 -12.00 -17.01
CA ILE A 263 -18.24 -12.24 -16.96
C ILE A 263 -19.03 -11.01 -17.41
N ASP A 264 -18.61 -9.82 -16.98
CA ASP A 264 -19.29 -8.57 -17.28
C ASP A 264 -19.03 -8.07 -18.72
N MET A 265 -17.81 -8.28 -19.24
CA MET A 265 -17.36 -7.69 -20.50
C MET A 265 -17.45 -8.63 -21.71
N VAL A 266 -17.39 -9.95 -21.49
CA VAL A 266 -17.37 -10.94 -22.57
C VAL A 266 -18.67 -11.74 -22.56
N PRO A 267 -19.58 -11.47 -23.53
CA PRO A 267 -20.80 -12.25 -23.69
C PRO A 267 -20.51 -13.74 -23.74
N ALA A 268 -21.39 -14.56 -23.16
CA ALA A 268 -21.18 -16.01 -23.11
C ALA A 268 -20.97 -16.64 -24.50
N SER A 269 -21.58 -16.07 -25.53
CA SER A 269 -21.44 -16.48 -26.94
C SER A 269 -20.08 -16.19 -27.56
N GLU A 270 -19.31 -15.25 -27.00
CA GLU A 270 -18.03 -14.76 -27.54
C GLU A 270 -16.83 -15.29 -26.75
N ARG A 271 -17.05 -16.10 -25.70
CA ARG A 271 -15.97 -16.54 -24.80
C ARG A 271 -14.96 -17.47 -25.47
N GLU A 272 -15.40 -18.35 -26.37
CA GLU A 272 -14.47 -19.21 -27.13
C GLU A 272 -13.57 -18.37 -28.04
N GLU A 273 -14.16 -17.40 -28.77
CA GLU A 273 -13.40 -16.48 -29.60
C GLU A 273 -12.45 -15.61 -28.78
N PHE A 274 -12.90 -15.10 -27.62
CA PHE A 274 -12.02 -14.37 -26.70
C PHE A 274 -10.83 -15.22 -26.23
N ILE A 275 -11.05 -16.50 -25.88
CA ILE A 275 -9.97 -17.41 -25.49
C ILE A 275 -8.94 -17.56 -26.61
N ASP A 276 -9.37 -17.64 -27.86
CA ASP A 276 -8.47 -17.74 -29.02
C ASP A 276 -7.62 -16.47 -29.25
N THR A 277 -8.01 -15.32 -28.68
CA THR A 277 -7.21 -14.09 -28.72
C THR A 277 -6.12 -14.03 -27.64
N LEU A 278 -6.18 -14.90 -26.62
CA LEU A 278 -5.23 -14.87 -25.52
C LEU A 278 -3.85 -15.39 -25.96
N PRO A 279 -2.75 -14.79 -25.47
CA PRO A 279 -1.41 -15.28 -25.76
C PRO A 279 -1.24 -16.70 -25.21
N SER A 280 -0.58 -17.54 -26.00
CA SER A 280 -0.24 -18.94 -25.70
C SER A 280 0.77 -19.10 -24.58
#